data_AF-A0A9N9Q7D0-F1
#
_entry.id   AF-A0A9N9Q7D0-F1
#
_cell.length_a   1.000
_cell.length_b   1.000
_cell.length_c   1.000
_cell.angle_alpha   90.00
_cell.angle_beta   90.00
_cell.angle_gamma   90.00
#
_symmetry.space_group_name_H-M   'P 1'
#
loop_
_entity.id
_entity.type
_entity.pdbx_description
1 polymer ?
#
loop_
_entity_poly.entity_id
_entity_poly.type
_entity_poly.pdbx_seq_one_letter_code
_entity_poly.pdbx_strand_id
1 'polypeptide(L)'
;MRASILLTVTQVVAVLAFPTGLNTPIASEIEARAEDIDNAWKASYIKRSEDIDNAWKASYIKRSEDIDNAWKASYIKRNEDIDNAWKASYIKRNEDIDNAWKASYIKRGENIDNAWKASYIKRGEDIDNAWKASYIKRNENIDNAWKASYIKRSESIDNAWKASYIKREPASGGENVDAAWKASYI
;
A
#
# COMPACT_ATOMS: atom_id res chain seq x y z
N MET A 1 24.72 29.29 46.52
CA MET A 1 24.24 27.96 46.09
C MET A 1 23.44 28.13 44.81
N ARG A 2 23.96 27.66 43.68
CA ARG A 2 23.26 27.64 42.39
C ARG A 2 22.60 26.26 42.26
N ALA A 3 21.28 26.20 42.25
CA ALA A 3 20.54 24.98 41.99
C ALA A 3 20.32 24.86 40.48
N SER A 4 21.08 23.96 39.85
CA SER A 4 20.83 23.47 38.50
C SER A 4 19.62 22.54 38.54
N ILE A 5 18.56 22.84 37.78
CA ILE A 5 17.48 21.90 37.50
C ILE A 5 17.51 21.64 35.99
N LEU A 6 17.83 20.38 35.64
CA LEU A 6 17.89 19.87 34.28
C LEU A 6 16.53 20.06 33.58
N LEU A 7 16.58 20.63 32.37
CA LEU A 7 15.50 20.63 31.40
C LEU A 7 15.35 19.20 30.84
N THR A 8 14.32 18.46 31.24
CA THR A 8 13.90 17.23 30.53
C THR A 8 12.68 17.54 29.67
N VAL A 9 12.90 17.48 28.36
CA VAL A 9 11.93 17.66 27.28
C VAL A 9 10.89 16.53 27.34
N THR A 10 9.71 16.81 27.91
CA THR A 10 8.53 15.96 27.71
C THR A 10 7.27 16.79 27.92
N GLN A 11 6.96 17.71 27.00
CA GLN A 11 5.61 18.28 26.91
C GLN A 11 4.72 17.29 26.16
N VAL A 12 4.09 16.39 26.91
CA VAL A 12 2.91 15.66 26.47
C VAL A 12 1.75 16.65 26.52
N VAL A 13 1.34 17.19 25.37
CA VAL A 13 0.05 17.87 25.28
C VAL A 13 -1.01 16.79 25.01
N ALA A 14 -1.62 16.32 26.09
CA ALA A 14 -2.88 15.60 26.00
C ALA A 14 -3.97 16.61 25.62
N VAL A 15 -4.31 16.70 24.33
CA VAL A 15 -5.52 17.41 23.90
C VAL A 15 -6.70 16.48 24.16
N LEU A 16 -7.53 16.84 25.13
CA LEU A 16 -8.89 16.31 25.28
C LEU A 16 -9.67 16.75 24.03
N ALA A 17 -9.85 15.84 23.06
CA ALA A 17 -10.61 16.12 21.85
C ALA A 17 -12.10 15.81 22.10
N PHE A 18 -12.89 16.88 22.13
CA PHE A 18 -14.34 16.84 21.95
C PHE A 18 -14.69 16.41 20.50
N PRO A 19 -15.88 15.85 20.25
CA PRO A 19 -16.29 15.42 18.92
C PRO A 19 -16.76 16.65 18.13
N THR A 20 -15.86 17.27 17.39
CA THR A 20 -16.20 18.27 16.37
C THR A 20 -15.22 18.13 15.21
N GLY A 21 -15.74 17.89 14.01
CA GLY A 21 -14.98 17.77 12.76
C GLY A 21 -13.87 18.80 12.67
N LEU A 22 -12.63 18.32 12.65
CA LEU A 22 -11.43 19.15 12.65
C LEU A 22 -11.08 19.53 11.22
N ASN A 23 -11.71 20.59 10.73
CA ASN A 23 -11.41 21.22 9.44
C ASN A 23 -10.11 22.09 9.51
N THR A 24 -9.11 21.65 10.28
CA THR A 24 -7.82 22.36 10.46
C THR A 24 -6.65 21.48 10.01
N PRO A 25 -5.79 21.95 9.09
CA PRO A 25 -4.64 21.17 8.64
C PRO A 25 -3.72 20.86 9.83
N ILE A 26 -3.62 19.57 10.16
CA ILE A 26 -2.79 19.07 11.24
C ILE A 26 -1.31 19.28 10.86
N ALA A 27 -0.70 20.36 11.36
CA ALA A 27 0.62 20.84 10.95
C ALA A 27 1.79 20.37 11.85
N SER A 28 1.53 19.56 12.88
CA SER A 28 2.55 19.10 13.82
C SER A 28 2.56 17.59 14.03
N GLU A 29 3.64 17.12 14.64
CA GLU A 29 4.05 15.74 14.95
C GLU A 29 3.01 14.96 15.75
N ILE A 30 1.86 14.70 15.15
CA ILE A 30 0.64 14.26 15.82
C ILE A 30 0.43 12.76 15.58
N GLU A 31 0.24 12.00 16.66
CA GLU A 31 -0.52 10.75 16.60
C GLU A 31 -1.99 11.14 16.38
N ALA A 32 -2.45 11.11 15.13
CA ALA A 32 -3.84 11.45 14.82
C ALA A 32 -4.75 10.26 15.11
N ARG A 33 -5.77 10.51 15.93
CA ARG A 33 -6.97 9.68 16.03
C ARG A 33 -8.16 10.60 15.84
N ALA A 34 -8.86 10.41 14.74
CA ALA A 34 -10.11 11.07 14.40
C ALA A 34 -11.07 10.00 13.87
N GLU A 35 -12.33 10.39 13.69
CA GLU A 35 -13.27 9.67 12.84
C GLU A 35 -12.81 9.95 11.39
N ASP A 36 -12.89 11.22 10.97
CA ASP A 36 -12.47 11.62 9.62
C ASP A 36 -11.28 12.60 9.63
N ILE A 37 -10.45 12.51 8.58
CA ILE A 37 -9.30 13.41 8.35
C ILE A 37 -9.32 13.94 6.92
N ASP A 38 -9.86 15.13 6.73
CA ASP A 38 -9.85 15.80 5.41
C ASP A 38 -8.42 16.01 4.90
N ASN A 39 -7.52 16.53 5.77
CA ASN A 39 -6.19 16.95 5.36
C ASN A 39 -5.12 16.76 6.45
N ALA A 40 -4.27 15.74 6.28
CA ALA A 40 -3.05 15.53 7.06
C ALA A 40 -1.80 15.97 6.26
N TRP A 41 -1.30 17.17 6.56
CA TRP A 41 -0.15 17.72 5.83
C TRP A 41 1.18 17.06 6.22
N LYS A 42 1.40 16.90 7.54
CA LYS A 42 2.56 16.22 8.11
C LYS A 42 2.13 15.45 9.35
N ALA A 43 2.06 14.13 9.25
CA ALA A 43 1.81 13.25 10.38
C ALA A 43 3.00 12.31 10.59
N SER A 44 3.44 12.16 11.84
CA SER A 44 4.32 11.04 12.19
C SER A 44 3.52 9.74 12.13
N TYR A 45 2.29 9.75 12.65
CA TYR A 45 1.48 8.54 12.79
C TYR A 45 -0.02 8.84 12.71
N ILE A 46 -0.73 8.16 11.82
CA ILE A 46 -2.20 8.11 11.79
C ILE A 46 -2.61 6.70 12.21
N LYS A 47 -3.34 6.57 13.32
CA LYS A 47 -3.49 5.30 14.04
C LYS A 47 -4.81 4.59 13.84
N ARG A 48 -5.88 5.39 13.78
CA ARG A 48 -7.28 5.01 13.59
C ARG A 48 -8.03 6.21 13.03
N SER A 49 -8.64 5.99 11.87
CA SER A 49 -9.62 6.84 11.18
C SER A 49 -10.71 5.89 10.68
N GLU A 50 -11.90 6.40 10.43
CA GLU A 50 -12.76 5.83 9.39
C GLU A 50 -12.16 6.33 8.07
N ASP A 51 -12.23 7.64 7.80
CA ASP A 51 -11.82 8.18 6.49
C ASP A 51 -10.60 9.11 6.53
N ILE A 52 -9.82 9.10 5.44
CA ILE A 52 -8.71 10.03 5.19
C ILE A 52 -8.71 10.48 3.71
N ASP A 53 -9.27 11.66 3.43
CA ASP A 53 -9.26 12.18 2.06
C ASP A 53 -7.81 12.44 1.58
N ASN A 54 -6.99 13.12 2.39
CA ASN A 54 -5.65 13.54 1.95
C ASN A 54 -4.56 13.40 3.02
N ALA A 55 -3.64 12.46 2.82
CA ALA A 55 -2.40 12.32 3.56
C ALA A 55 -1.17 12.70 2.72
N TRP A 56 -0.63 13.89 2.95
CA TRP A 56 0.48 14.43 2.16
C TRP A 56 1.85 13.83 2.53
N LYS A 57 2.15 13.80 3.84
CA LYS A 57 3.38 13.21 4.38
C LYS A 57 3.06 12.49 5.69
N ALA A 58 2.97 11.18 5.61
CA ALA A 58 2.79 10.32 6.77
C ALA A 58 3.99 9.37 6.92
N SER A 59 4.54 9.19 8.12
CA SER A 59 5.49 8.08 8.31
C SER A 59 4.72 6.75 8.40
N TYR A 60 3.57 6.75 9.07
CA TYR A 60 2.74 5.57 9.24
C TYR A 60 1.25 5.92 9.16
N ILE A 61 0.50 5.12 8.39
CA ILE A 61 -0.97 5.14 8.38
C ILE A 61 -1.46 3.73 8.71
N LYS A 62 -2.47 3.63 9.57
CA LYS A 62 -2.94 2.34 10.08
C LYS A 62 -4.41 2.41 10.43
N ARG A 63 -5.14 1.31 10.14
CA ARG A 63 -6.53 1.14 10.60
C ARG A 63 -7.38 2.34 10.24
N SER A 64 -7.31 2.71 8.98
CA SER A 64 -8.33 3.54 8.33
C SER A 64 -9.27 2.57 7.64
N GLU A 65 -10.55 2.89 7.48
CA GLU A 65 -11.39 2.17 6.55
C GLU A 65 -10.91 2.59 5.15
N ASP A 66 -11.01 3.89 4.85
CA ASP A 66 -10.71 4.41 3.52
C ASP A 66 -9.56 5.45 3.50
N ILE A 67 -8.85 5.49 2.37
CA ILE A 67 -7.85 6.52 2.07
C ILE A 67 -7.91 6.91 0.59
N ASP A 68 -8.49 8.07 0.28
CA ASP A 68 -8.54 8.54 -1.11
C ASP A 68 -7.12 8.84 -1.63
N ASN A 69 -6.31 9.60 -0.87
CA ASN A 69 -5.00 10.06 -1.36
C ASN A 69 -3.87 10.00 -0.32
N ALA A 70 -2.95 9.04 -0.50
CA ALA A 70 -1.67 8.96 0.21
C ALA A 70 -0.49 9.36 -0.70
N TRP A 71 0.00 10.59 -0.56
CA TRP A 71 1.06 11.13 -1.41
C TRP A 71 2.45 10.57 -1.06
N LYS A 72 2.82 10.62 0.21
CA LYS A 72 4.10 10.09 0.72
C LYS A 72 3.88 9.39 2.05
N ALA A 73 3.85 8.07 2.00
CA ALA A 73 3.79 7.21 3.16
C ALA A 73 5.02 6.31 3.26
N SER A 74 5.60 6.14 4.44
CA SER A 74 6.59 5.05 4.60
C SER A 74 5.87 3.71 4.73
N TYR A 75 4.80 3.68 5.53
CA TYR A 75 4.01 2.48 5.78
C TYR A 75 2.52 2.79 5.76
N ILE A 76 1.76 1.99 5.03
CA ILE A 76 0.29 1.95 5.05
C ILE A 76 -0.11 0.52 5.40
N LYS A 77 -1.02 0.34 6.37
CA LYS A 77 -1.29 -1.01 6.90
C LYS A 77 -2.65 -1.18 7.55
N ARG A 78 -3.36 -2.27 7.18
CA ARG A 78 -4.69 -2.58 7.73
C ARG A 78 -5.63 -1.43 7.41
N ASN A 79 -5.82 -1.13 6.14
CA ASN A 79 -7.02 -0.41 5.75
C ASN A 79 -7.86 -1.31 4.89
N GLU A 80 -9.10 -0.94 4.67
CA GLU A 80 -9.98 -1.62 3.73
C GLU A 80 -9.52 -1.13 2.36
N ASP A 81 -9.71 0.16 2.05
CA ASP A 81 -9.48 0.68 0.71
C ASP A 81 -8.38 1.76 0.63
N ILE A 82 -7.77 1.85 -0.55
CA ILE A 82 -6.85 2.93 -0.93
C ILE A 82 -7.02 3.27 -2.41
N ASP A 83 -7.66 4.40 -2.72
CA ASP A 83 -7.79 4.83 -4.12
C ASP A 83 -6.43 5.19 -4.71
N ASN A 84 -5.63 6.03 -4.03
CA ASN A 84 -4.37 6.53 -4.58
C ASN A 84 -3.19 6.52 -3.59
N ALA A 85 -2.24 5.61 -3.81
CA ALA A 85 -0.92 5.60 -3.16
C ALA A 85 0.19 6.03 -4.13
N TRP A 86 0.61 7.30 -4.06
CA TRP A 86 1.62 7.85 -4.96
C TRP A 86 3.03 7.34 -4.66
N LYS A 87 3.44 7.39 -3.38
CA LYS A 87 4.75 6.92 -2.93
C LYS A 87 4.62 6.25 -1.57
N ALA A 88 4.57 4.93 -1.58
CA ALA A 88 4.61 4.09 -0.40
C ALA A 88 5.91 3.28 -0.36
N SER A 89 6.52 3.07 0.81
CA SER A 89 7.57 2.04 0.91
C SER A 89 6.95 0.67 1.12
N TYR A 90 5.92 0.59 1.98
CA TYR A 90 5.22 -0.65 2.29
C TYR A 90 3.71 -0.42 2.38
N ILE A 91 2.94 -1.20 1.63
CA ILE A 91 1.48 -1.32 1.75
C ILE A 91 1.18 -2.76 2.17
N LYS A 92 0.35 -2.96 3.20
CA LYS A 92 0.21 -4.28 3.82
C LYS A 92 -1.12 -4.51 4.52
N ARG A 93 -1.78 -5.62 4.17
CA ARG A 93 -3.12 -6.00 4.69
C ARG A 93 -4.08 -4.89 4.33
N ASN A 94 -4.27 -4.72 3.04
CA ASN A 94 -5.30 -3.88 2.48
C ASN A 94 -6.26 -4.81 1.73
N GLU A 95 -7.53 -4.45 1.65
CA GLU A 95 -8.49 -5.21 0.87
C GLU A 95 -8.31 -4.75 -0.57
N ASP A 96 -8.64 -3.48 -0.87
CA ASP A 96 -8.51 -2.95 -2.23
C ASP A 96 -7.48 -1.82 -2.36
N ILE A 97 -6.86 -1.74 -3.54
CA ILE A 97 -5.90 -0.71 -3.92
C ILE A 97 -6.09 -0.36 -5.41
N ASP A 98 -6.80 0.71 -5.71
CA ASP A 98 -7.02 1.12 -7.10
C ASP A 98 -5.71 1.53 -7.77
N ASN A 99 -4.94 2.45 -7.17
CA ASN A 99 -3.74 3.00 -7.80
C ASN A 99 -2.53 3.07 -6.87
N ALA A 100 -1.58 2.16 -7.08
CA ALA A 100 -0.24 2.20 -6.48
C ALA A 100 0.83 2.65 -7.50
N TRP A 101 1.18 3.93 -7.49
CA TRP A 101 2.14 4.51 -8.44
C TRP A 101 3.58 4.05 -8.18
N LYS A 102 4.03 4.14 -6.93
CA LYS A 102 5.37 3.72 -6.53
C LYS A 102 5.34 3.08 -5.15
N ALA A 103 5.41 1.76 -5.14
CA ALA A 103 5.53 0.95 -3.94
C ALA A 103 6.85 0.14 -3.96
N SER A 104 7.56 0.05 -2.84
CA SER A 104 8.64 -0.96 -2.77
C SER A 104 8.03 -2.35 -2.54
N TYR A 105 7.00 -2.43 -1.69
CA TYR A 105 6.40 -3.70 -1.28
C TYR A 105 4.90 -3.57 -1.07
N ILE A 106 4.11 -4.39 -1.79
CA ILE A 106 2.67 -4.56 -1.59
C ILE A 106 2.43 -6.00 -1.14
N LYS A 107 1.69 -6.20 -0.04
CA LYS A 107 1.56 -7.54 0.55
C LYS A 107 0.26 -7.77 1.29
N ARG A 108 -0.51 -8.80 0.88
CA ARG A 108 -1.87 -9.01 1.37
C ARG A 108 -2.71 -7.79 0.97
N GLY A 109 -2.83 -7.56 -0.33
CA GLY A 109 -3.90 -6.80 -0.96
C GLY A 109 -4.85 -7.84 -1.53
N GLU A 110 -6.16 -7.77 -1.34
CA GLU A 110 -7.09 -8.70 -2.03
C GLU A 110 -7.12 -8.32 -3.51
N ASN A 111 -7.51 -7.09 -3.85
CA ASN A 111 -7.50 -6.60 -5.23
C ASN A 111 -6.52 -5.43 -5.43
N ILE A 112 -5.90 -5.38 -6.60
CA ILE A 112 -5.00 -4.30 -7.02
C ILE A 112 -5.25 -3.95 -8.48
N ASP A 113 -6.00 -2.90 -8.75
CA ASP A 113 -6.31 -2.51 -10.13
C ASP A 113 -5.05 -2.06 -10.87
N ASN A 114 -4.28 -1.12 -10.32
CA ASN A 114 -3.14 -0.52 -11.00
C ASN A 114 -1.89 -0.41 -10.12
N ALA A 115 -0.92 -1.29 -10.36
CA ALA A 115 0.43 -1.21 -9.81
C ALA A 115 1.44 -0.73 -10.87
N TRP A 116 1.75 0.57 -10.88
CA TRP A 116 2.65 1.16 -11.88
C TRP A 116 4.12 0.76 -11.68
N LYS A 117 4.62 0.89 -10.45
CA LYS A 117 6.00 0.53 -10.10
C LYS A 117 6.06 -0.10 -8.73
N ALA A 118 6.15 -1.42 -8.70
CA ALA A 118 6.36 -2.22 -7.51
C ALA A 118 7.71 -2.94 -7.56
N SER A 119 8.49 -3.00 -6.48
CA SER A 119 9.59 -3.98 -6.45
C SER A 119 9.05 -5.37 -6.14
N TYR A 120 8.04 -5.47 -5.30
CA TYR A 120 7.49 -6.76 -4.88
C TYR A 120 6.00 -6.68 -4.60
N ILE A 121 5.22 -7.57 -5.21
CA ILE A 121 3.79 -7.78 -4.95
C ILE A 121 3.60 -9.22 -4.49
N LYS A 122 2.89 -9.44 -3.38
CA LYS A 122 2.70 -10.79 -2.85
C LYS A 122 1.40 -11.00 -2.11
N ARG A 123 0.79 -12.17 -2.35
CA ARG A 123 -0.43 -12.61 -1.67
C ARG A 123 -1.51 -11.59 -1.92
N GLY A 124 -2.04 -11.56 -3.12
CA GLY A 124 -3.37 -11.04 -3.38
C GLY A 124 -4.22 -12.06 -4.09
N GLU A 125 -5.47 -11.70 -4.32
CA GLU A 125 -6.38 -12.48 -5.14
C GLU A 125 -6.15 -12.03 -6.57
N ASP A 126 -6.46 -10.76 -6.87
CA ASP A 126 -6.46 -10.23 -8.23
C ASP A 126 -5.52 -9.04 -8.44
N ILE A 127 -4.98 -8.95 -9.66
CA ILE A 127 -4.20 -7.80 -10.13
C ILE A 127 -4.59 -7.51 -11.59
N ASP A 128 -5.28 -6.40 -11.84
CA ASP A 128 -5.67 -6.05 -13.20
C ASP A 128 -4.46 -5.59 -14.02
N ASN A 129 -3.67 -4.65 -13.49
CA ASN A 129 -2.56 -4.04 -14.23
C ASN A 129 -1.29 -3.86 -13.39
N ALA A 130 -0.29 -4.69 -13.65
CA ALA A 130 1.08 -4.52 -13.17
C ALA A 130 2.01 -4.02 -14.28
N TRP A 131 2.32 -2.72 -14.28
CA TRP A 131 3.16 -2.12 -15.32
C TRP A 131 4.64 -2.47 -15.18
N LYS A 132 5.19 -2.31 -13.96
CA LYS A 132 6.59 -2.64 -13.66
C LYS A 132 6.73 -3.25 -12.28
N ALA A 133 6.88 -4.57 -12.26
CA ALA A 133 7.17 -5.34 -11.06
C ALA A 133 8.54 -6.04 -11.18
N SER A 134 9.33 -6.10 -10.10
CA SER A 134 10.47 -7.04 -10.12
C SER A 134 10.00 -8.45 -9.78
N TYR A 135 9.09 -8.59 -8.81
CA TYR A 135 8.58 -9.88 -8.36
C TYR A 135 7.09 -9.81 -8.07
N ILE A 136 6.33 -10.76 -8.62
CA ILE A 136 4.92 -11.00 -8.32
C ILE A 136 4.78 -12.43 -7.82
N LYS A 137 4.12 -12.65 -6.69
CA LYS A 137 4.09 -13.99 -6.08
C LYS A 137 2.82 -14.31 -5.31
N ARG A 138 2.24 -15.50 -5.56
CA ARG A 138 1.05 -16.01 -4.87
C ARG A 138 -0.13 -15.07 -5.08
N ASN A 139 -0.52 -14.86 -6.32
CA ASN A 139 -1.78 -14.19 -6.64
C ASN A 139 -2.62 -15.10 -7.49
N GLU A 140 -3.93 -15.13 -7.29
CA GLU A 140 -4.81 -16.03 -8.02
C GLU A 140 -4.84 -15.62 -9.50
N ASN A 141 -5.22 -14.38 -9.80
CA ASN A 141 -5.30 -13.87 -11.16
C ASN A 141 -4.41 -12.64 -11.40
N ILE A 142 -3.95 -12.51 -12.64
CA ILE A 142 -3.23 -11.34 -13.14
C ILE A 142 -3.68 -11.07 -14.58
N ASP A 143 -4.42 -9.99 -14.81
CA ASP A 143 -4.92 -9.70 -16.16
C ASP A 143 -3.79 -9.20 -17.04
N ASN A 144 -3.07 -8.16 -16.62
CA ASN A 144 -2.01 -7.55 -17.42
C ASN A 144 -0.71 -7.33 -16.63
N ALA A 145 0.34 -8.05 -17.01
CA ALA A 145 1.71 -7.84 -16.55
C ALA A 145 2.62 -7.33 -17.68
N TRP A 146 2.92 -6.04 -17.69
CA TRP A 146 3.72 -5.43 -18.76
C TRP A 146 5.21 -5.74 -18.64
N LYS A 147 5.82 -5.46 -17.48
CA LYS A 147 7.24 -5.73 -17.21
C LYS A 147 7.39 -6.35 -15.82
N ALA A 148 7.52 -7.67 -15.78
CA ALA A 148 7.71 -8.43 -14.54
C ALA A 148 8.98 -9.28 -14.60
N SER A 149 9.98 -9.09 -13.75
CA SER A 149 11.16 -9.97 -13.82
C SER A 149 10.83 -11.41 -13.44
N TYR A 150 9.95 -11.62 -12.45
CA TYR A 150 9.61 -12.95 -11.95
C TYR A 150 8.16 -13.01 -11.47
N ILE A 151 7.36 -13.90 -12.05
CA ILE A 151 5.99 -14.21 -11.60
C ILE A 151 5.96 -15.65 -11.11
N LYS A 152 5.40 -15.89 -9.92
CA LYS A 152 5.43 -17.23 -9.30
C LYS A 152 4.18 -17.54 -8.51
N ARG A 153 3.65 -18.75 -8.70
CA ARG A 153 2.44 -19.24 -8.05
C ARG A 153 1.29 -18.29 -8.33
N SER A 154 1.03 -18.11 -9.61
CA SER A 154 -0.24 -17.55 -10.04
C SER A 154 -1.04 -18.63 -10.71
N GLU A 155 -2.35 -18.63 -10.47
CA GLU A 155 -3.26 -19.61 -11.05
C GLU A 155 -3.51 -19.25 -12.52
N SER A 156 -3.90 -18.00 -12.77
CA SER A 156 -4.09 -17.45 -14.10
C SER A 156 -3.20 -16.23 -14.36
N ILE A 157 -2.84 -16.05 -15.64
CA ILE A 157 -2.21 -14.83 -16.16
C ILE A 157 -2.71 -14.69 -17.60
N ASP A 158 -3.44 -13.64 -17.90
CA ASP A 158 -4.02 -13.41 -19.22
C ASP A 158 -2.98 -12.84 -20.18
N ASN A 159 -2.41 -11.69 -19.85
CA ASN A 159 -1.42 -11.00 -20.67
C ASN A 159 -0.11 -10.77 -19.90
N ALA A 160 0.99 -11.33 -20.42
CA ALA A 160 2.34 -11.04 -19.92
C ALA A 160 3.27 -10.64 -21.06
N TRP A 161 3.63 -9.36 -21.13
CA TRP A 161 4.39 -8.82 -22.27
C TRP A 161 5.89 -9.05 -22.14
N LYS A 162 6.50 -8.62 -21.03
CA LYS A 162 7.93 -8.80 -20.77
C LYS A 162 8.12 -9.42 -19.40
N ALA A 163 8.13 -10.75 -19.38
CA ALA A 163 8.47 -11.52 -18.20
C ALA A 163 9.74 -12.35 -18.39
N SER A 164 10.71 -12.25 -17.46
CA SER A 164 11.94 -13.07 -17.54
C SER A 164 11.70 -14.49 -17.05
N TYR A 165 10.75 -14.70 -16.13
CA TYR A 165 10.38 -16.00 -15.62
C TYR A 165 8.94 -16.03 -15.12
N ILE A 166 8.21 -17.08 -15.47
CA ILE A 166 6.87 -17.37 -14.97
C ILE A 166 6.83 -18.82 -14.48
N LYS A 167 6.30 -19.04 -13.27
CA LYS A 167 5.98 -20.37 -12.74
C LYS A 167 4.59 -20.36 -12.16
N ARG A 168 3.65 -21.10 -12.74
CA ARG A 168 2.25 -21.18 -12.26
C ARG A 168 2.13 -22.18 -11.11
N GLU A 169 1.09 -22.04 -10.29
CA GLU A 169 0.67 -23.12 -9.37
C GLU A 169 -0.23 -24.06 -10.18
N PRO A 170 -0.07 -25.39 -10.10
CA PRO A 170 -0.93 -26.28 -10.87
C PRO A 170 -2.36 -26.13 -10.35
N ALA A 171 -3.30 -25.81 -11.25
CA ALA A 171 -4.72 -25.85 -10.93
C ALA A 171 -5.04 -27.24 -10.37
N SER A 172 -5.78 -27.31 -9.27
CA SER A 172 -6.18 -28.58 -8.66
C SER A 172 -7.05 -29.38 -9.63
N GLY A 173 -6.43 -30.20 -10.49
CA GLY A 173 -7.11 -31.11 -11.42
C GLY A 173 -6.77 -30.99 -12.92
N GLY A 174 -5.87 -30.12 -13.35
CA GLY A 174 -5.54 -29.94 -14.77
C GLY A 174 -4.08 -30.26 -15.10
N GLU A 175 -3.86 -30.92 -16.24
CA GLU A 175 -2.54 -31.31 -16.73
C GLU A 175 -1.51 -30.17 -16.66
N ASN A 176 -0.30 -30.57 -16.26
CA ASN A 176 0.85 -29.72 -16.03
C ASN A 176 1.35 -29.14 -17.37
N VAL A 177 0.64 -28.15 -17.91
CA VAL A 177 1.12 -27.36 -19.04
C VAL A 177 2.13 -26.34 -18.50
N ASP A 178 3.36 -26.81 -18.32
CA ASP A 178 4.57 -25.98 -18.28
C ASP A 178 4.73 -25.28 -19.65
N ALA A 179 3.77 -24.43 -20.00
CA ALA A 179 3.91 -23.49 -21.09
C ALA A 179 4.72 -22.32 -20.52
N ALA A 180 6.04 -22.51 -20.48
CA ALA A 180 6.98 -21.41 -20.57
C ALA A 180 6.69 -20.69 -21.90
N TRP A 181 5.70 -19.81 -21.91
CA TRP A 181 5.59 -18.79 -22.94
C TRP A 181 6.89 -18.01 -22.85
N LYS A 182 7.83 -18.30 -23.74
CA LYS A 182 8.91 -17.38 -24.04
C LYS A 182 8.20 -16.09 -24.44
N ALA A 183 8.19 -15.12 -23.53
CA ALA A 183 7.88 -13.74 -23.82
C ALA A 183 9.01 -13.23 -24.73
N SER A 184 8.97 -13.65 -25.98
CA SER A 184 9.87 -13.24 -27.04
C SER A 184 9.02 -12.88 -28.22
N TYR A 185 8.50 -11.66 -28.25
CA TYR A 185 8.26 -10.92 -29.49
C TYR A 185 8.43 -9.41 -29.22
N ILE A 186 9.58 -8.91 -29.73
CA ILE A 186 9.95 -7.51 -30.07
C ILE A 186 10.26 -6.54 -28.90
#